data_AF-A0A1R3L7S8-F1
#
_entry.id   AF-A0A1R3L7S8-F1
#
_cell.length_a   1.000
_cell.length_b   1.000
_cell.length_c   1.000
_cell.angle_alpha   90.00
_cell.angle_beta   90.00
_cell.angle_gamma   90.00
#
_symmetry.space_group_name_H-M   'P 1'
#
loop_
_entity.id
_entity.type
_entity.pdbx_description
1 polymer ?
#
loop_
_entity_poly.entity_id
_entity_poly.type
_entity_poly.pdbx_seq_one_letter_code
_entity_poly.pdbx_strand_id
1 'polypeptide(L)'
;MEFDDVSQLRRRRDREIPLLSFPMTPVNPDVPSKWGHYRQILNDLFSNNSNNTKKRKRSVLYSDRVLDAIGLEDADHLNVLDWNPSILLSIVLDDTVHLWNPNSSADCVLTTGESGGGSVTSVSWAPDGRHIAIGLDNGRIQLWDAEGKRKLRTLMSRSSRIGALAWQGNILTSGGSDGLVIDSDPRLPSSSVVVHTYRGHRRGDICGLEWADSGFKQLASGGRDGLVYIWDSRIEDRWMFRLRAAATGAVRALGWCPFRENLLATGGGVGGDADDDSNGSIKFWNTRTGDCVSSVTTGSSQIANLITKCPILIASNWDKTIKPKFYYLQSAGYSSSDLASLLSSIPHILTASLENRLKPNFELLKSIIGSNKLIASALRQTTRLIQGNLETDFLPNVKTLESCGIPNTSIAKLVGLHPRVILMPNENFKVTVELIREMGFNPLSTMFVHGVAAVSRFNHSTWKKKLGVYKSLGWSQKEVMSAFVRQPFCMLLSEKKIRKAMDFYVKELKWGPSFLSVHPVLLNLSLEKRVMPRCSVTSLLEAEGLMTKSSSVHFLMITEKDFLDKYVIRYKNQIPKLLDAYRADSQKACSEAIL
;
A
#
# COMPACT_ATOMS: atom_id res chain seq x y z
N MET A 1 89.03 -4.87 11.21
CA MET A 1 88.73 -4.80 12.65
C MET A 1 87.94 -3.52 12.85
N GLU A 2 86.69 -3.72 13.24
CA GLU A 2 85.61 -2.74 13.37
C GLU A 2 85.71 -1.91 14.66
N PHE A 3 84.66 -1.09 14.88
CA PHE A 3 84.38 -0.07 15.91
C PHE A 3 84.84 1.33 15.44
N ASP A 4 84.07 2.42 15.48
CA ASP A 4 82.74 2.82 16.00
C ASP A 4 82.42 4.17 15.28
N ASP A 5 81.44 5.00 15.61
CA ASP A 5 79.97 4.99 15.65
C ASP A 5 79.58 6.51 15.54
N VAL A 6 78.32 6.80 15.20
CA VAL A 6 77.58 8.06 15.45
C VAL A 6 77.98 9.39 14.77
N SER A 7 77.17 9.76 13.76
CA SER A 7 76.35 11.00 13.65
C SER A 7 76.53 11.96 12.46
N GLN A 8 75.33 12.38 12.00
CA GLN A 8 74.96 13.64 11.34
C GLN A 8 74.91 13.73 9.80
N LEU A 9 73.67 13.61 9.29
CA LEU A 9 72.95 14.66 8.53
C LEU A 9 73.54 15.16 7.20
N ARG A 10 72.90 14.79 6.07
CA ARG A 10 72.09 15.66 5.16
C ARG A 10 72.18 15.25 3.67
N ARG A 11 71.03 15.47 3.01
CA ARG A 11 70.77 15.60 1.55
C ARG A 11 70.56 14.31 0.74
N ARG A 12 69.29 13.88 0.72
CA ARG A 12 68.67 13.25 -0.45
C ARG A 12 68.78 14.20 -1.65
N ARG A 13 69.36 13.73 -2.76
CA ARG A 13 69.23 14.36 -4.08
C ARG A 13 67.94 13.88 -4.73
N ASP A 14 67.18 14.83 -5.25
CA ASP A 14 66.06 14.62 -6.14
C ASP A 14 66.49 13.81 -7.38
N ARG A 15 65.68 12.80 -7.72
CA ARG A 15 65.65 12.22 -9.07
C ARG A 15 64.27 12.49 -9.62
N GLU A 16 64.20 13.48 -10.50
CA GLU A 16 63.05 13.80 -11.32
C GLU A 16 62.69 12.59 -12.21
N ILE A 17 61.41 12.22 -12.21
CA ILE A 17 60.83 11.26 -13.14
C ILE A 17 60.31 12.07 -14.34
N PRO A 18 60.60 11.71 -15.60
CA PRO A 18 60.21 12.52 -16.75
C PRO A 18 58.68 12.56 -16.90
N LEU A 19 58.11 13.76 -16.87
CA LEU A 19 56.74 14.01 -17.30
C LEU A 19 56.66 13.77 -18.81
N LEU A 20 55.93 12.74 -19.23
CA LEU A 20 55.44 12.65 -20.61
C LEU A 20 54.49 13.83 -20.85
N SER A 21 55.00 14.87 -21.51
CA SER A 21 54.22 15.97 -22.04
C SER A 21 53.42 15.45 -23.24
N PHE A 22 52.12 15.26 -23.05
CA PHE A 22 51.20 15.18 -24.18
C PHE A 22 51.13 16.58 -24.82
N PRO A 23 51.28 16.71 -26.15
CA PRO A 23 51.15 18.01 -26.80
C PRO A 23 49.74 18.54 -26.55
N MET A 24 49.65 19.70 -25.90
CA MET A 24 48.41 20.46 -25.85
C MET A 24 48.04 20.80 -27.29
N THR A 25 47.04 20.11 -27.85
CA THR A 25 46.37 20.61 -29.04
C THR A 25 45.69 21.93 -28.65
N PRO A 26 45.92 23.03 -29.37
CA PRO A 26 45.25 24.29 -29.08
C PRO A 26 43.73 24.08 -29.16
N VAL A 27 43.03 24.60 -28.14
CA VAL A 27 41.57 24.63 -28.09
C VAL A 27 41.09 25.44 -29.29
N ASN A 28 40.57 24.75 -30.30
CA ASN A 28 39.91 25.38 -31.44
C ASN A 28 38.54 25.92 -30.97
N PRO A 29 38.31 27.25 -30.96
CA PRO A 29 37.06 27.85 -30.50
C PRO A 29 35.86 27.57 -31.42
N ASP A 30 36.09 27.06 -32.64
CA ASP A 30 35.03 26.77 -33.63
C ASP A 30 34.48 25.33 -33.54
N VAL A 31 34.98 24.51 -32.62
CA VAL A 31 34.35 23.21 -32.30
C VAL A 31 33.32 23.45 -31.19
N PRO A 32 32.00 23.30 -31.45
CA PRO A 32 31.00 23.48 -30.41
C PRO A 32 31.35 22.56 -29.24
N SER A 33 31.43 23.12 -28.03
CA SER A 33 31.60 22.27 -26.84
C SER A 33 30.52 21.18 -26.90
N LYS A 34 30.87 19.91 -26.66
CA LYS A 34 29.88 18.80 -26.63
C LYS A 34 28.66 19.16 -25.75
N TRP A 35 28.87 20.03 -24.77
CA TRP A 35 27.84 20.60 -23.90
C TRP A 35 26.83 21.55 -24.55
N GLY A 36 27.23 22.33 -25.57
CA GLY A 36 26.31 23.17 -26.34
C GLY A 36 25.23 22.32 -27.03
N HIS A 37 25.65 21.20 -27.62
CA HIS A 37 24.77 20.20 -28.21
C HIS A 37 23.88 19.52 -27.15
N TYR A 38 24.45 19.06 -26.03
CA TYR A 38 23.65 18.48 -24.92
C TYR A 38 22.61 19.45 -24.36
N ARG A 39 22.94 20.72 -24.25
CA ARG A 39 22.01 21.75 -23.76
C ARG A 39 20.88 22.00 -24.75
N GLN A 40 21.15 21.97 -26.05
CA GLN A 40 20.12 22.04 -27.09
C GLN A 40 19.21 20.80 -27.06
N ILE A 41 19.78 19.60 -27.04
CA ILE A 41 19.03 18.34 -26.92
C ILE A 41 18.14 18.31 -25.68
N LEU A 42 18.67 18.74 -24.52
CA LEU A 42 17.91 18.86 -23.28
C LEU A 42 16.80 19.92 -23.43
N ASN A 43 17.10 21.10 -23.98
CA ASN A 43 16.11 22.14 -24.20
C ASN A 43 14.97 21.67 -25.12
N ASP A 44 15.26 20.92 -26.18
CA ASP A 44 14.28 20.39 -27.13
C ASP A 44 13.40 19.30 -26.47
N LEU A 45 14.01 18.38 -25.73
CA LEU A 45 13.32 17.37 -24.90
C LEU A 45 12.34 17.98 -23.90
N PHE A 46 12.74 19.07 -23.25
CA PHE A 46 11.98 19.67 -22.16
C PHE A 46 10.95 20.71 -22.62
N SER A 47 11.15 21.33 -23.79
CA SER A 47 10.16 22.21 -24.43
C SER A 47 8.96 21.41 -24.97
N ASN A 48 9.19 20.18 -25.44
CA ASN A 48 8.11 19.28 -25.86
C ASN A 48 7.29 18.72 -24.68
N ASN A 49 7.85 18.68 -23.47
CA ASN A 49 7.13 18.23 -22.27
C ASN A 49 6.23 19.29 -21.64
N SER A 50 6.44 20.60 -21.90
CA SER A 50 5.56 21.66 -21.37
C SER A 50 4.21 21.73 -22.11
N ASN A 51 4.16 21.27 -23.36
CA ASN A 51 2.96 21.39 -24.21
C ASN A 51 2.02 20.18 -24.12
N ASN A 52 2.37 19.15 -23.36
CA ASN A 52 1.58 17.91 -23.24
C ASN A 52 0.98 17.68 -21.84
N THR A 53 0.62 18.74 -21.13
CA THR A 53 -0.21 18.65 -19.93
C THR A 53 -1.71 18.73 -20.25
N LYS A 54 -2.19 18.03 -21.28
CA LYS A 54 -3.59 17.60 -21.24
C LYS A 54 -3.66 16.44 -20.27
N LYS A 55 -3.92 16.75 -18.99
CA LYS A 55 -4.31 15.77 -17.97
C LYS A 55 -5.43 14.93 -18.58
N ARG A 56 -5.11 13.76 -19.11
CA ARG A 56 -6.11 12.74 -19.43
C ARG A 56 -6.77 12.43 -18.10
N LYS A 57 -8.00 12.91 -17.92
CA LYS A 57 -8.86 12.55 -16.80
C LYS A 57 -8.92 11.03 -16.80
N ARG A 58 -8.23 10.42 -15.82
CA ARG A 58 -8.49 9.04 -15.48
C ARG A 58 -9.99 8.98 -15.20
N SER A 59 -10.71 8.05 -15.81
CA SER A 59 -11.99 7.61 -15.26
C SER A 59 -11.66 6.80 -14.00
N VAL A 60 -11.17 7.52 -12.98
CA VAL A 60 -11.41 7.10 -11.61
C VAL A 60 -12.92 7.16 -11.49
N LEU A 61 -13.54 6.12 -10.94
CA LEU A 61 -14.85 6.30 -10.31
C LEU A 61 -14.61 7.36 -9.25
N TYR A 62 -14.83 8.62 -9.62
CA TYR A 62 -15.02 9.65 -8.63
C TYR A 62 -16.25 9.18 -7.86
N SER A 63 -16.12 9.11 -6.55
CA SER A 63 -17.30 9.10 -5.70
C SER A 63 -18.17 10.26 -6.17
N ASP A 64 -19.31 9.97 -6.79
CA ASP A 64 -20.20 11.01 -7.31
C ASP A 64 -20.59 11.98 -6.19
N ARG A 65 -20.64 11.45 -4.95
CA ARG A 65 -20.66 12.22 -3.71
C ARG A 65 -19.81 11.56 -2.63
N VAL A 66 -19.24 12.38 -1.74
CA VAL A 66 -18.53 11.95 -0.53
C VAL A 66 -19.31 12.47 0.67
N LEU A 67 -19.57 11.60 1.64
CA LEU A 67 -20.11 11.97 2.94
C LEU A 67 -18.97 11.92 3.96
N ASP A 68 -18.61 13.05 4.53
CA ASP A 68 -17.63 13.12 5.63
C ASP A 68 -18.33 12.71 6.94
N ALA A 69 -18.25 11.42 7.27
CA ALA A 69 -18.85 10.80 8.45
C ALA A 69 -17.99 11.01 9.71
N ILE A 70 -17.76 12.26 10.10
CA ILE A 70 -17.05 12.60 11.35
C ILE A 70 -17.91 12.16 12.53
N GLY A 71 -17.32 11.46 13.51
CA GLY A 71 -18.04 10.92 14.66
C GLY A 71 -18.61 9.50 14.46
N LEU A 72 -18.35 8.87 13.31
CA LEU A 72 -18.70 7.46 13.12
C LEU A 72 -17.82 6.56 13.99
N GLU A 73 -18.45 5.84 14.92
CA GLU A 73 -17.79 4.79 15.70
C GLU A 73 -17.89 3.44 14.99
N ASP A 74 -16.75 2.77 14.79
CA ASP A 74 -16.70 1.40 14.25
C ASP A 74 -16.29 0.43 15.36
N ALA A 75 -17.28 -0.23 15.97
CA ALA A 75 -17.07 -1.26 16.97
C ALA A 75 -17.93 -2.50 16.67
N ASP A 76 -17.42 -3.68 17.03
CA ASP A 76 -18.02 -4.99 16.71
C ASP A 76 -19.46 -5.20 17.22
N HIS A 77 -19.89 -4.38 18.17
CA HIS A 77 -21.19 -4.45 18.84
C HIS A 77 -22.16 -3.35 18.39
N LEU A 78 -21.78 -2.56 17.37
CA LEU A 78 -22.55 -1.44 16.84
C LEU A 78 -23.02 -1.73 15.41
N ASN A 79 -24.27 -1.39 15.11
CA ASN A 79 -24.86 -1.49 13.76
C ASN A 79 -25.41 -0.12 13.35
N VAL A 80 -24.49 0.80 13.10
CA VAL A 80 -24.72 2.25 12.96
C VAL A 80 -25.05 2.72 11.53
N LEU A 81 -25.24 1.79 10.59
CA LEU A 81 -25.49 2.11 9.19
C LEU A 81 -26.58 1.20 8.64
N ASP A 82 -27.56 1.77 7.93
CA ASP A 82 -28.53 1.00 7.16
C ASP A 82 -29.07 1.79 5.96
N TRP A 83 -29.52 1.07 4.93
CA TRP A 83 -30.07 1.65 3.70
C TRP A 83 -31.56 1.35 3.59
N ASN A 84 -32.35 2.37 3.26
CA ASN A 84 -33.74 2.14 2.91
C ASN A 84 -33.87 1.67 1.43
N PRO A 85 -35.02 1.09 1.05
CA PRO A 85 -35.29 0.67 -0.33
C PRO A 85 -35.24 1.81 -1.38
N SER A 86 -35.37 3.06 -0.96
CA SER A 86 -35.41 4.28 -1.79
C SER A 86 -34.06 5.05 -1.81
N ILE A 87 -32.94 4.39 -1.46
CA ILE A 87 -31.57 4.94 -1.52
C ILE A 87 -31.28 6.03 -0.46
N LEU A 88 -32.07 6.09 0.62
CA LEU A 88 -31.76 6.92 1.79
C LEU A 88 -30.88 6.13 2.75
N LEU A 89 -29.73 6.70 3.09
CA LEU A 89 -28.79 6.12 4.04
C LEU A 89 -29.06 6.69 5.43
N SER A 90 -29.25 5.83 6.43
CA SER A 90 -29.15 6.23 7.83
C SER A 90 -27.75 5.92 8.35
N ILE A 91 -27.11 6.91 8.96
CA ILE A 91 -25.79 6.79 9.57
C ILE A 91 -25.80 7.42 10.96
N VAL A 92 -25.23 6.73 11.95
CA VAL A 92 -25.07 7.27 13.30
C VAL A 92 -23.71 7.98 13.38
N LEU A 93 -23.72 9.25 13.76
CA LEU A 93 -22.53 10.05 14.04
C LEU A 93 -22.66 10.57 15.47
N ASP A 94 -21.69 10.23 16.32
CA ASP A 94 -21.75 10.38 17.76
C ASP A 94 -23.05 9.74 18.31
N ASP A 95 -23.95 10.53 18.91
CA ASP A 95 -25.25 10.05 19.42
C ASP A 95 -26.45 10.44 18.52
N THR A 96 -26.19 10.85 17.26
CA THR A 96 -27.22 11.36 16.36
C THR A 96 -27.36 10.53 15.08
N VAL A 97 -28.58 10.36 14.59
CA VAL A 97 -28.84 9.60 13.35
C VAL A 97 -29.06 10.57 12.21
N HIS A 98 -28.17 10.54 11.23
CA HIS A 98 -28.25 11.35 10.02
C HIS A 98 -28.87 10.54 8.89
N LEU A 99 -29.79 11.15 8.15
CA LEU A 99 -30.38 10.62 6.94
C LEU A 99 -29.80 11.36 5.74
N TRP A 100 -29.12 10.62 4.88
CA TRP A 100 -28.40 11.13 3.73
C TRP A 100 -28.98 10.59 2.44
N ASN A 101 -29.36 11.49 1.53
CA ASN A 101 -29.88 11.14 0.21
C ASN A 101 -28.85 11.54 -0.86
N PRO A 102 -28.36 10.60 -1.69
CA PRO A 102 -27.37 10.91 -2.73
C PRO A 102 -27.88 11.87 -3.81
N ASN A 103 -29.20 11.96 -4.02
CA ASN A 103 -29.80 12.81 -5.06
C ASN A 103 -30.12 14.22 -4.56
N SER A 104 -30.18 14.42 -3.24
CA SER A 104 -30.48 15.70 -2.61
C SER A 104 -29.23 16.29 -1.95
N SER A 105 -29.17 17.60 -1.80
CA SER A 105 -28.20 18.25 -0.89
C SER A 105 -28.73 18.40 0.53
N ALA A 106 -29.93 17.88 0.81
CA ALA A 106 -30.58 17.99 2.11
C ALA A 106 -30.19 16.80 2.99
N ASP A 107 -29.36 17.07 3.98
CA ASP A 107 -29.11 16.18 5.10
C ASP A 107 -30.21 16.40 6.15
N CYS A 108 -30.80 15.33 6.65
CA CYS A 108 -31.79 15.39 7.72
C CYS A 108 -31.23 14.74 8.97
N VAL A 109 -31.27 15.44 10.10
CA VAL A 109 -30.85 14.90 11.40
C VAL A 109 -32.08 14.42 12.16
N LEU A 110 -32.06 13.15 12.58
CA LEU A 110 -32.93 12.59 13.60
C LEU A 110 -32.13 12.55 14.91
N THR A 111 -32.42 13.49 15.81
CA THR A 111 -31.73 13.56 17.11
C THR A 111 -32.51 12.75 18.14
N THR A 112 -31.83 11.85 18.86
CA THR A 112 -32.40 11.08 19.98
C THR A 112 -32.59 11.91 21.27
N GLY A 113 -32.48 13.24 21.14
CA GLY A 113 -32.29 14.25 22.19
C GLY A 113 -33.33 14.21 23.29
N GLU A 114 -33.09 13.36 24.28
CA GLU A 114 -33.64 13.44 25.62
C GLU A 114 -32.48 13.36 26.61
N SER A 115 -32.47 14.22 27.61
CA SER A 115 -31.52 14.17 28.73
C SER A 115 -31.64 12.80 29.42
N GLY A 116 -30.62 11.94 29.28
CA GLY A 116 -30.66 10.55 29.75
C GLY A 116 -31.15 9.51 28.71
N GLY A 117 -31.17 9.88 27.43
CA GLY A 117 -31.70 9.07 26.32
C GLY A 117 -30.90 7.80 25.95
N GLY A 118 -29.66 7.66 26.42
CA GLY A 118 -28.76 6.55 26.05
C GLY A 118 -28.14 6.72 24.66
N SER A 119 -26.95 6.16 24.46
CA SER A 119 -26.22 6.24 23.18
C SER A 119 -26.82 5.33 22.11
N VAL A 120 -26.76 5.76 20.86
CA VAL A 120 -27.28 4.99 19.71
C VAL A 120 -26.33 3.86 19.37
N THR A 121 -26.86 2.64 19.29
CA THR A 121 -26.06 1.42 19.11
C THR A 121 -26.44 0.62 17.88
N SER A 122 -27.68 0.77 17.40
CA SER A 122 -28.13 0.16 16.14
C SER A 122 -29.20 0.99 15.44
N VAL A 123 -29.24 0.91 14.12
CA VAL A 123 -30.30 1.50 13.29
C VAL A 123 -30.80 0.46 12.28
N SER A 124 -32.10 0.47 11.98
CA SER A 124 -32.66 -0.38 10.93
C SER A 124 -33.93 0.21 10.31
N TRP A 125 -33.96 0.28 8.98
CA TRP A 125 -35.10 0.71 8.19
C TRP A 125 -36.20 -0.33 8.17
N ALA A 126 -37.43 0.12 8.39
CA ALA A 126 -38.60 -0.69 8.15
C ALA A 126 -38.75 -0.98 6.64
N PRO A 127 -39.37 -2.11 6.26
CA PRO A 127 -39.54 -2.48 4.85
C PRO A 127 -40.35 -1.48 4.03
N ASP A 128 -41.15 -0.62 4.67
CA ASP A 128 -41.89 0.45 4.01
C ASP A 128 -41.01 1.62 3.55
N GLY A 129 -39.73 1.66 3.96
CA GLY A 129 -38.77 2.71 3.62
C GLY A 129 -39.07 4.08 4.25
N ARG A 130 -40.09 4.18 5.11
CA ARG A 130 -40.53 5.41 5.78
C ARG A 130 -40.14 5.44 7.24
N HIS A 131 -40.22 4.30 7.92
CA HIS A 131 -39.96 4.22 9.35
C HIS A 131 -38.55 3.71 9.63
N ILE A 132 -37.93 4.22 10.69
CA ILE A 132 -36.62 3.77 11.15
C ILE A 132 -36.70 3.41 12.64
N ALA A 133 -36.13 2.25 12.98
CA ALA A 133 -35.89 1.83 14.36
C ALA A 133 -34.48 2.22 14.78
N ILE A 134 -34.36 2.79 15.98
CA ILE A 134 -33.09 3.20 16.60
C ILE A 134 -32.97 2.47 17.93
N GLY A 135 -31.98 1.58 18.04
CA GLY A 135 -31.67 0.84 19.25
C GLY A 135 -30.65 1.57 20.11
N LEU A 136 -30.91 1.62 21.42
CA LEU A 136 -30.11 2.36 22.40
C LEU A 136 -29.36 1.42 23.35
N ASP A 137 -28.30 1.94 23.96
CA ASP A 137 -27.49 1.25 24.97
C ASP A 137 -28.25 0.90 26.26
N ASN A 138 -29.30 1.66 26.58
CA ASN A 138 -30.17 1.46 27.74
C ASN A 138 -31.32 0.46 27.49
N GLY A 139 -31.34 -0.19 26.31
CA GLY A 139 -32.34 -1.20 25.94
C GLY A 139 -33.65 -0.66 25.39
N ARG A 140 -33.77 0.67 25.25
CA ARG A 140 -34.92 1.28 24.56
C ARG A 140 -34.74 1.21 23.05
N ILE A 141 -35.85 1.08 22.34
CA ILE A 141 -35.91 1.19 20.89
C ILE A 141 -36.82 2.37 20.55
N GLN A 142 -36.31 3.36 19.83
CA GLN A 142 -37.11 4.47 19.33
C GLN A 142 -37.55 4.20 17.90
N LEU A 143 -38.82 4.44 17.62
CA LEU A 143 -39.38 4.38 16.27
C LEU A 143 -39.61 5.80 15.77
N TRP A 144 -39.15 6.08 14.56
CA TRP A 144 -39.17 7.41 13.96
C TRP A 144 -39.83 7.37 12.59
N ASP A 145 -40.62 8.40 12.30
CA ASP A 145 -41.06 8.72 10.94
C ASP A 145 -39.99 9.60 10.30
N ALA A 146 -39.28 9.06 9.31
CA ALA A 146 -38.17 9.75 8.66
C ALA A 146 -38.64 10.97 7.84
N GLU A 147 -39.82 10.88 7.23
CA GLU A 147 -40.41 11.97 6.45
C GLU A 147 -40.92 13.08 7.38
N GLY A 148 -41.66 12.69 8.42
CA GLY A 148 -42.21 13.60 9.43
C GLY A 148 -41.19 14.12 10.44
N LYS A 149 -39.95 13.61 10.42
CA LYS A 149 -38.82 13.96 11.32
C LYS A 149 -39.19 13.94 12.80
N ARG A 150 -40.00 12.96 13.20
CA ARG A 150 -40.51 12.87 14.57
C ARG A 150 -40.46 11.47 15.11
N LYS A 151 -40.21 11.38 16.42
CA LYS A 151 -40.33 10.14 17.19
C LYS A 151 -41.81 9.77 17.28
N LEU A 152 -42.15 8.56 16.86
CA LEU A 152 -43.50 8.00 16.95
C LEU A 152 -43.74 7.35 18.30
N ARG A 153 -42.79 6.55 18.78
CA ARG A 153 -42.91 5.77 20.02
C ARG A 153 -41.54 5.29 20.50
N THR A 154 -41.44 5.03 21.80
CA THR A 154 -40.34 4.29 22.41
C THR A 154 -40.85 2.93 22.89
N LEU A 155 -40.23 1.84 22.44
CA LEU A 155 -40.48 0.49 22.91
C LEU A 155 -39.53 0.18 24.07
N MET A 156 -40.09 -0.40 25.14
CA MET A 156 -39.34 -0.83 26.33
C MET A 156 -39.46 -2.35 26.45
N SER A 157 -38.79 -3.08 25.55
CA SER A 157 -38.81 -4.54 25.52
C SER A 157 -37.74 -5.18 26.41
N ARG A 158 -36.65 -4.45 26.72
CA ARG A 158 -35.54 -4.92 27.55
C ARG A 158 -34.79 -3.79 28.25
N SER A 159 -33.85 -4.15 29.11
CA SER A 159 -32.96 -3.24 29.85
C SER A 159 -31.48 -3.32 29.44
N SER A 160 -31.15 -4.17 28.46
CA SER A 160 -29.81 -4.37 27.93
C SER A 160 -29.65 -3.67 26.58
N ARG A 161 -28.42 -3.22 26.26
CA ARG A 161 -28.08 -2.57 24.98
C ARG A 161 -28.62 -3.35 23.78
N ILE A 162 -29.13 -2.62 22.78
CA ILE A 162 -29.61 -3.17 21.51
C ILE A 162 -28.48 -3.17 20.46
N GLY A 163 -27.78 -4.30 20.31
CA GLY A 163 -26.66 -4.44 19.37
C GLY A 163 -27.08 -4.63 17.91
N ALA A 164 -28.26 -5.20 17.65
CA ALA A 164 -28.74 -5.47 16.30
C ALA A 164 -30.27 -5.35 16.19
N LEU A 165 -30.74 -4.92 15.03
CA LEU A 165 -32.16 -4.77 14.69
C LEU A 165 -32.41 -5.35 13.31
N ALA A 166 -33.56 -6.00 13.13
CA ALA A 166 -34.01 -6.50 11.84
C ALA A 166 -35.54 -6.51 11.78
N TRP A 167 -36.10 -6.27 10.59
CA TRP A 167 -37.54 -6.26 10.38
C TRP A 167 -38.02 -7.49 9.63
N GLN A 168 -39.18 -8.01 10.04
CA GLN A 168 -39.95 -8.99 9.27
C GLN A 168 -41.37 -8.45 9.07
N GLY A 169 -41.59 -7.78 7.93
CA GLY A 169 -42.83 -7.04 7.70
C GLY A 169 -43.04 -5.97 8.78
N ASN A 170 -44.06 -6.16 9.63
CA ASN A 170 -44.41 -5.23 10.72
C ASN A 170 -43.82 -5.61 12.08
N ILE A 171 -43.12 -6.74 12.18
CA ILE A 171 -42.48 -7.21 13.42
C ILE A 171 -41.05 -6.71 13.45
N LEU A 172 -40.65 -6.10 14.55
CA LEU A 172 -39.29 -5.67 14.80
C LEU A 172 -38.59 -6.68 15.72
N THR A 173 -37.53 -7.29 15.21
CA THR A 173 -36.66 -8.16 15.97
C THR A 173 -35.48 -7.36 16.49
N SER A 174 -35.16 -7.53 17.76
CA SER A 174 -34.02 -6.90 18.42
C SER A 174 -33.09 -7.96 19.01
N GLY A 175 -31.78 -7.75 18.87
CA GLY A 175 -30.73 -8.52 19.54
C GLY A 175 -30.01 -7.63 20.55
N GLY A 176 -29.75 -8.14 21.76
CA GLY A 176 -29.16 -7.34 22.82
C GLY A 176 -27.96 -7.97 23.51
N SER A 177 -27.33 -7.22 24.42
CA SER A 177 -26.12 -7.64 25.13
C SER A 177 -26.33 -8.74 26.18
N ASP A 178 -27.59 -9.06 26.47
CA ASP A 178 -28.01 -10.18 27.31
C ASP A 178 -28.04 -11.52 26.56
N GLY A 179 -27.78 -11.52 25.25
CA GLY A 179 -27.91 -12.70 24.38
C GLY A 179 -29.35 -13.03 24.00
N LEU A 180 -30.33 -12.19 24.36
CA LEU A 180 -31.72 -12.41 23.99
C LEU A 180 -32.01 -11.82 22.61
N VAL A 181 -32.80 -12.55 21.83
CA VAL A 181 -33.41 -12.03 20.60
C VAL A 181 -34.91 -11.92 20.85
N ILE A 182 -35.49 -10.74 20.62
CA ILE A 182 -36.88 -10.44 20.99
C ILE A 182 -37.60 -9.89 19.77
N ASP A 183 -38.70 -10.54 19.40
CA ASP A 183 -39.68 -10.02 18.45
C ASP A 183 -40.66 -9.11 19.18
N SER A 184 -40.79 -7.90 18.67
CA SER A 184 -41.72 -6.89 19.17
C SER A 184 -42.65 -6.45 18.05
N ASP A 185 -43.93 -6.28 18.36
CA ASP A 185 -44.88 -5.61 17.46
C ASP A 185 -45.06 -4.16 17.93
N PRO A 186 -44.49 -3.17 17.21
CA PRO A 186 -44.64 -1.76 17.50
C PRO A 186 -46.07 -1.26 17.70
N ARG A 187 -47.04 -1.94 17.11
CA ARG A 187 -48.46 -1.55 17.09
C ARG A 187 -49.17 -1.91 18.41
N LEU A 188 -48.65 -2.90 19.12
CA LEU A 188 -49.20 -3.34 20.40
C LEU A 188 -48.87 -2.34 21.54
N PRO A 189 -49.67 -2.28 22.61
CA PRO A 189 -49.37 -1.45 23.78
C PRO A 189 -48.15 -2.00 24.53
N SER A 190 -47.46 -1.15 25.30
CA SER A 190 -46.20 -1.48 25.98
C SER A 190 -46.26 -2.73 26.87
N SER A 191 -47.42 -3.07 27.42
CA SER A 191 -47.63 -4.29 28.24
C SER A 191 -47.58 -5.60 27.42
N SER A 192 -47.77 -5.53 26.11
CA SER A 192 -47.84 -6.67 25.18
C SER A 192 -46.98 -6.46 23.94
N VAL A 193 -46.03 -5.52 24.00
CA VAL A 193 -45.17 -5.16 22.86
C VAL A 193 -44.28 -6.32 22.43
N VAL A 194 -43.88 -7.17 23.39
CA VAL A 194 -43.09 -8.37 23.15
C VAL A 194 -43.99 -9.50 22.69
N VAL A 195 -43.77 -9.97 21.47
CA VAL A 195 -44.53 -11.08 20.86
C VAL A 195 -43.82 -12.41 21.10
N HIS A 196 -42.50 -12.44 20.97
CA HIS A 196 -41.72 -13.65 21.16
C HIS A 196 -40.32 -13.36 21.70
N THR A 197 -39.71 -14.31 22.41
CA THR A 197 -38.35 -14.20 22.94
C THR A 197 -37.58 -15.48 22.65
N TYR A 198 -36.58 -15.40 21.77
CA TYR A 198 -35.68 -16.50 21.47
C TYR A 198 -34.52 -16.54 22.48
N ARG A 199 -34.29 -17.73 23.05
CA ARG A 199 -33.24 -17.97 24.04
C ARG A 199 -32.28 -19.05 23.51
N GLY A 200 -31.01 -18.70 23.30
CA GLY A 200 -30.00 -19.67 22.86
C GLY A 200 -28.57 -19.17 22.98
N HIS A 201 -28.31 -17.93 22.58
CA HIS A 201 -27.00 -17.30 22.81
C HIS A 201 -26.72 -17.20 24.32
N ARG A 202 -25.46 -17.41 24.71
CA ARG A 202 -25.03 -17.11 26.09
C ARG A 202 -25.02 -15.60 26.29
N ARG A 203 -25.02 -15.14 27.55
CA ARG A 203 -24.88 -13.71 27.86
C ARG A 203 -23.69 -13.12 27.09
N GLY A 204 -23.96 -12.12 26.27
CA GLY A 204 -23.04 -11.55 25.30
C GLY A 204 -23.79 -10.82 24.19
N ASP A 205 -23.09 -9.96 23.46
CA ASP A 205 -23.68 -9.15 22.39
C ASP A 205 -24.19 -10.02 21.22
N ILE A 206 -25.45 -9.81 20.85
CA ILE A 206 -25.94 -10.17 19.52
C ILE A 206 -25.45 -9.11 18.55
N CYS A 207 -24.51 -9.49 17.68
CA CYS A 207 -23.81 -8.59 16.78
C CYS A 207 -24.41 -8.58 15.37
N GLY A 208 -25.02 -9.68 14.94
CA GLY A 208 -25.66 -9.83 13.63
C GLY A 208 -27.08 -10.33 13.77
N LEU A 209 -28.00 -9.78 12.98
CA LEU A 209 -29.40 -10.17 12.97
C LEU A 209 -29.98 -9.94 11.58
N GLU A 210 -30.50 -10.98 10.94
CA GLU A 210 -31.03 -10.86 9.57
C GLU A 210 -32.11 -11.90 9.28
N TRP A 211 -33.25 -11.43 8.79
CA TRP A 211 -34.33 -12.27 8.32
C TRP A 211 -34.08 -12.74 6.88
N ALA A 212 -34.53 -13.95 6.55
CA ALA A 212 -34.52 -14.42 5.18
C ALA A 212 -35.62 -13.70 4.37
N ASP A 213 -35.26 -13.11 3.23
CA ASP A 213 -36.21 -12.46 2.31
C ASP A 213 -37.19 -13.44 1.64
N SER A 214 -36.88 -14.74 1.67
CA SER A 214 -37.70 -15.80 1.07
C SER A 214 -39.00 -16.05 1.86
N GLY A 215 -39.95 -16.76 1.26
CA GLY A 215 -41.18 -17.19 1.96
C GLY A 215 -40.95 -18.08 3.21
N PHE A 216 -39.70 -18.50 3.46
CA PHE A 216 -39.29 -19.12 4.72
C PHE A 216 -39.14 -18.04 5.79
N LYS A 217 -39.99 -18.10 6.81
CA LYS A 217 -39.94 -17.20 7.97
C LYS A 217 -38.79 -17.54 8.93
N GLN A 218 -37.56 -17.54 8.42
CA GLN A 218 -36.33 -17.87 9.14
C GLN A 218 -35.54 -16.62 9.51
N LEU A 219 -34.97 -16.63 10.71
CA LEU A 219 -34.11 -15.58 11.25
C LEU A 219 -32.74 -16.16 11.55
N ALA A 220 -31.68 -15.47 11.15
CA ALA A 220 -30.33 -15.76 11.60
C ALA A 220 -29.92 -14.74 12.67
N SER A 221 -29.37 -15.22 13.79
CA SER A 221 -28.74 -14.36 14.80
C SER A 221 -27.31 -14.78 15.09
N GLY A 222 -26.38 -13.84 14.94
CA GLY A 222 -24.95 -14.02 15.16
C GLY A 222 -24.50 -13.38 16.47
N GLY A 223 -23.77 -14.15 17.28
CA GLY A 223 -23.33 -13.76 18.60
C GLY A 223 -21.85 -13.40 18.66
N ARG A 224 -21.46 -12.71 19.74
CA ARG A 224 -20.06 -12.50 20.12
C ARG A 224 -19.31 -13.79 20.46
N ASP A 225 -20.05 -14.87 20.75
CA ASP A 225 -19.54 -16.20 21.07
C ASP A 225 -19.11 -17.03 19.84
N GLY A 226 -19.15 -16.44 18.64
CA GLY A 226 -18.80 -17.10 17.38
C GLY A 226 -19.90 -18.04 16.86
N LEU A 227 -21.08 -18.05 17.49
CA LEU A 227 -22.20 -18.89 17.11
C LEU A 227 -23.22 -18.13 16.26
N VAL A 228 -23.90 -18.89 15.41
CA VAL A 228 -25.07 -18.45 14.66
C VAL A 228 -26.22 -19.40 14.99
N TYR A 229 -27.35 -18.82 15.38
CA TYR A 229 -28.59 -19.56 15.57
C TYR A 229 -29.54 -19.26 14.42
N ILE A 230 -30.14 -20.32 13.88
CA ILE A 230 -31.22 -20.23 12.91
C ILE A 230 -32.52 -20.51 13.63
N TRP A 231 -33.43 -19.55 13.56
CA TRP A 231 -34.77 -19.61 14.14
C TRP A 231 -35.78 -19.75 13.01
N ASP A 232 -36.88 -20.43 13.27
CA ASP A 232 -38.03 -20.45 12.38
C ASP A 232 -39.22 -19.96 13.19
N SER A 233 -39.84 -18.86 12.76
CA SER A 233 -40.97 -18.26 13.50
C SER A 233 -42.19 -19.18 13.65
N ARG A 234 -42.23 -20.31 12.92
CA ARG A 234 -43.27 -21.34 13.07
C ARG A 234 -42.97 -22.33 14.20
N ILE A 235 -41.74 -22.36 14.68
CA ILE A 235 -41.26 -23.26 15.73
C ILE A 235 -41.03 -22.42 16.98
N GLU A 236 -41.94 -22.54 17.92
CA GLU A 236 -41.84 -21.85 19.19
C GLU A 236 -40.78 -22.53 20.10
N ASP A 237 -40.12 -21.71 20.92
CA ASP A 237 -39.25 -22.11 22.04
C ASP A 237 -37.96 -22.89 21.73
N ARG A 238 -37.54 -23.02 20.46
CA ARG A 238 -36.22 -23.58 20.13
C ARG A 238 -35.64 -23.06 18.82
N TRP A 239 -34.31 -23.06 18.73
CA TRP A 239 -33.61 -22.88 17.47
C TRP A 239 -33.72 -24.14 16.59
N MET A 240 -33.75 -23.94 15.28
CA MET A 240 -33.61 -25.01 14.30
C MET A 240 -32.18 -25.54 14.28
N PHE A 241 -31.21 -24.63 14.16
CA PHE A 241 -29.80 -24.98 14.07
C PHE A 241 -28.95 -24.07 14.96
N ARG A 242 -27.90 -24.67 15.53
CA ARG A 242 -26.82 -23.98 16.24
C ARG A 242 -25.53 -24.24 15.48
N LEU A 243 -25.02 -23.21 14.82
CA LEU A 243 -23.92 -23.28 13.88
C LEU A 243 -22.69 -22.57 14.47
N ARG A 244 -21.50 -23.12 14.28
CA ARG A 244 -20.24 -22.47 14.70
C ARG A 244 -19.57 -21.79 13.51
N ALA A 245 -19.80 -20.49 13.38
CA ALA A 245 -19.20 -19.68 12.34
C ALA A 245 -17.72 -19.39 12.63
N ALA A 246 -17.37 -19.05 13.86
CA ALA A 246 -16.00 -18.73 14.27
C ALA A 246 -15.56 -19.51 15.52
N ALA A 247 -14.24 -19.74 15.66
CA ALA A 247 -13.65 -20.26 16.89
C ALA A 247 -13.59 -19.16 17.96
N THR A 248 -13.15 -17.97 17.55
CA THR A 248 -13.07 -16.74 18.34
C THR A 248 -13.59 -15.57 17.50
N GLY A 249 -14.21 -14.57 18.12
CA GLY A 249 -14.70 -13.37 17.44
C GLY A 249 -16.21 -13.34 17.15
N ALA A 250 -16.74 -12.13 17.00
CA ALA A 250 -18.17 -11.90 16.80
C ALA A 250 -18.62 -12.23 15.37
N VAL A 251 -19.87 -12.71 15.25
CA VAL A 251 -20.52 -12.94 13.95
C VAL A 251 -21.50 -11.80 13.69
N ARG A 252 -21.02 -10.77 12.97
CA ARG A 252 -21.82 -9.60 12.58
C ARG A 252 -22.36 -9.72 11.16
N ALA A 253 -21.54 -10.19 10.24
CA ALA A 253 -21.92 -10.34 8.84
C ALA A 253 -22.76 -11.61 8.66
N LEU A 254 -24.05 -11.41 8.40
CA LEU A 254 -24.97 -12.42 7.91
C LEU A 254 -25.37 -12.02 6.48
N GLY A 255 -25.86 -12.97 5.70
CA GLY A 255 -26.34 -12.67 4.36
C GLY A 255 -27.05 -13.87 3.75
N TRP A 256 -28.35 -13.74 3.52
CA TRP A 256 -29.12 -14.78 2.84
C TRP A 256 -28.93 -14.72 1.32
N CYS A 257 -28.86 -15.88 0.67
CA CYS A 257 -28.76 -15.91 -0.79
C CYS A 257 -30.13 -15.62 -1.43
N PRO A 258 -30.28 -14.55 -2.24
CA PRO A 258 -31.57 -14.20 -2.83
C PRO A 258 -32.02 -15.20 -3.91
N PHE A 259 -31.10 -16.02 -4.44
CA PHE A 259 -31.39 -17.02 -5.48
C PHE A 259 -31.53 -18.44 -4.93
N ARG A 260 -31.11 -18.69 -3.69
CA ARG A 260 -31.14 -19.99 -3.03
C ARG A 260 -31.63 -19.81 -1.61
N GLU A 261 -32.92 -20.04 -1.41
CA GLU A 261 -33.66 -19.72 -0.18
C GLU A 261 -33.07 -20.36 1.10
N ASN A 262 -32.38 -21.51 0.98
CA ASN A 262 -31.80 -22.25 2.11
C ASN A 262 -30.29 -22.02 2.28
N LEU A 263 -29.71 -21.01 1.66
CA LEU A 263 -28.27 -20.75 1.72
C LEU A 263 -28.00 -19.47 2.52
N LEU A 264 -27.33 -19.61 3.66
CA LEU A 264 -26.89 -18.49 4.50
C LEU A 264 -25.36 -18.37 4.43
N ALA A 265 -24.86 -17.17 4.15
CA ALA A 265 -23.45 -16.82 4.35
C ALA A 265 -23.26 -16.17 5.72
N THR A 266 -22.21 -16.57 6.44
CA THR A 266 -21.83 -15.99 7.73
C THR A 266 -20.36 -15.61 7.69
N GLY A 267 -20.04 -14.36 8.03
CA GLY A 267 -18.66 -13.91 8.24
C GLY A 267 -18.37 -13.75 9.73
N GLY A 268 -17.33 -14.43 10.23
CA GLY A 268 -16.92 -14.32 11.63
C GLY A 268 -15.42 -14.53 11.82
N GLY A 269 -14.89 -13.93 12.89
CA GLY A 269 -13.47 -13.96 13.27
C GLY A 269 -12.78 -12.61 13.12
N VAL A 270 -11.81 -12.33 14.00
CA VAL A 270 -10.97 -11.13 13.91
C VAL A 270 -9.87 -11.45 12.90
N GLY A 271 -9.72 -10.60 11.90
CA GLY A 271 -8.63 -10.70 10.94
C GLY A 271 -7.29 -10.31 11.55
N GLY A 272 -6.71 -11.16 12.41
CA GLY A 272 -5.39 -10.96 13.01
C GLY A 272 -4.23 -11.37 12.11
N ASP A 273 -3.02 -10.94 12.48
CA ASP A 273 -1.76 -11.35 11.84
C ASP A 273 -1.54 -12.87 11.95
N ALA A 274 -0.77 -13.40 11.01
CA ALA A 274 -0.69 -14.79 10.53
C ALA A 274 -0.41 -15.94 11.54
N ASP A 275 -0.39 -15.69 12.85
CA ASP A 275 0.07 -16.65 13.87
C ASP A 275 -1.04 -17.27 14.73
N ASP A 276 -2.31 -16.95 14.51
CA ASP A 276 -3.42 -17.56 15.24
C ASP A 276 -4.47 -18.15 14.27
N ASP A 277 -4.96 -19.37 14.56
CA ASP A 277 -6.00 -20.08 13.81
C ASP A 277 -7.38 -19.35 13.86
N SER A 278 -7.41 -18.12 14.35
CA SER A 278 -8.54 -17.19 14.44
C SER A 278 -8.84 -16.44 13.13
N ASN A 279 -8.17 -16.80 12.03
CA ASN A 279 -8.40 -16.23 10.70
C ASN A 279 -9.90 -16.14 10.37
N GLY A 280 -10.36 -14.91 10.07
CA GLY A 280 -11.73 -14.67 9.62
C GLY A 280 -12.11 -15.60 8.47
N SER A 281 -13.29 -16.19 8.55
CA SER A 281 -13.80 -17.09 7.52
C SER A 281 -15.22 -16.72 7.12
N ILE A 282 -15.50 -16.86 5.83
CA ILE A 282 -16.87 -16.86 5.32
C ILE A 282 -17.30 -18.32 5.23
N LYS A 283 -18.38 -18.67 5.92
CA LYS A 283 -18.98 -20.00 5.86
C LYS A 283 -20.35 -19.92 5.20
N PHE A 284 -20.65 -20.90 4.37
CA PHE A 284 -21.92 -21.06 3.69
C PHE A 284 -22.66 -22.25 4.26
N TRP A 285 -23.87 -22.03 4.73
CA TRP A 285 -24.68 -23.01 5.45
C TRP A 285 -25.95 -23.34 4.69
N ASN A 286 -26.29 -24.62 4.65
CA ASN A 286 -27.59 -25.07 4.20
C ASN A 286 -28.56 -25.05 5.39
N THR A 287 -29.46 -24.08 5.45
CA THR A 287 -30.41 -23.91 6.57
C THR A 287 -31.58 -24.89 6.56
N ARG A 288 -31.61 -25.84 5.62
CA ARG A 288 -32.52 -27.00 5.66
C ARG A 288 -31.91 -28.20 6.38
N THR A 289 -30.60 -28.40 6.26
CA THR A 289 -29.90 -29.55 6.84
C THR A 289 -29.02 -29.18 8.04
N GLY A 290 -28.61 -27.91 8.15
CA GLY A 290 -27.64 -27.43 9.14
C GLY A 290 -26.18 -27.58 8.70
N ASP A 291 -25.92 -28.15 7.52
CA ASP A 291 -24.57 -28.46 7.08
C ASP A 291 -23.82 -27.22 6.58
N CYS A 292 -22.52 -27.18 6.87
CA CYS A 292 -21.60 -26.24 6.23
C CYS A 292 -21.30 -26.74 4.81
N VAL A 293 -21.88 -26.07 3.80
CA VAL A 293 -21.71 -26.42 2.38
C VAL A 293 -20.29 -26.11 1.92
N SER A 294 -19.75 -24.96 2.36
CA SER A 294 -18.39 -24.55 2.04
C SER A 294 -17.88 -23.52 3.04
N SER A 295 -16.56 -23.45 3.18
CA SER A 295 -15.87 -22.46 3.99
C SER A 295 -14.72 -21.87 3.19
N VAL A 296 -14.60 -20.54 3.26
CA VAL A 296 -13.55 -19.77 2.61
C VAL A 296 -12.82 -18.99 3.70
N THR A 297 -11.55 -19.31 3.91
CA THR A 297 -10.68 -18.52 4.80
C THR A 297 -10.39 -17.19 4.11
N THR A 298 -10.93 -16.12 4.66
CA THR A 298 -10.64 -14.77 4.18
C THR A 298 -9.36 -14.34 4.85
N GLY A 299 -8.21 -14.52 4.17
CA GLY A 299 -6.97 -13.86 4.59
C GLY A 299 -7.28 -12.37 4.78
N SER A 300 -7.15 -11.89 6.01
CA SER A 300 -7.88 -10.71 6.54
C SER A 300 -7.72 -9.43 5.75
N SER A 301 -6.62 -9.27 5.03
CA SER A 301 -6.31 -8.03 4.29
C SER A 301 -6.53 -8.11 2.79
N GLN A 302 -6.57 -9.30 2.15
CA GLN A 302 -6.46 -9.36 0.69
C GLN A 302 -7.75 -8.98 -0.04
N ILE A 303 -8.90 -9.49 0.42
CA ILE A 303 -10.21 -9.20 -0.18
C ILE A 303 -10.61 -7.74 0.11
N ALA A 304 -10.43 -7.30 1.36
CA ALA A 304 -10.65 -5.91 1.75
C ALA A 304 -9.77 -4.96 0.92
N ASN A 305 -8.46 -5.26 0.76
CA ASN A 305 -7.56 -4.45 -0.08
C ASN A 305 -7.97 -4.47 -1.57
N LEU A 306 -8.46 -5.60 -2.08
CA LEU A 306 -8.93 -5.72 -3.47
C LEU A 306 -10.12 -4.77 -3.71
N ILE A 307 -11.11 -4.82 -2.83
CA ILE A 307 -12.36 -4.07 -2.94
C ILE A 307 -12.13 -2.58 -2.70
N THR A 308 -11.43 -2.21 -1.62
CA THR A 308 -11.14 -0.80 -1.28
C THR A 308 -10.40 -0.09 -2.41
N LYS A 309 -9.44 -0.76 -3.08
CA LYS A 309 -8.74 -0.19 -4.23
C LYS A 309 -9.56 -0.23 -5.52
N CYS A 310 -10.48 -1.17 -5.68
CA CYS A 310 -11.24 -1.33 -6.93
C CYS A 310 -12.70 -1.77 -6.69
N PRO A 311 -13.56 -0.87 -6.18
CA PRO A 311 -14.95 -1.21 -5.83
C PRO A 311 -15.80 -1.72 -7.00
N ILE A 312 -15.45 -1.33 -8.24
CA ILE A 312 -16.12 -1.78 -9.47
C ILE A 312 -16.16 -3.32 -9.64
N LEU A 313 -15.27 -4.05 -8.95
CA LEU A 313 -15.27 -5.50 -8.99
C LEU A 313 -16.52 -6.10 -8.31
N ILE A 314 -17.12 -5.42 -7.33
CA ILE A 314 -18.37 -5.87 -6.70
C ILE A 314 -19.53 -5.86 -7.72
N ALA A 315 -19.59 -4.83 -8.57
CA ALA A 315 -20.61 -4.70 -9.60
C ALA A 315 -20.33 -5.56 -10.86
N SER A 316 -19.17 -6.23 -10.92
CA SER A 316 -18.74 -6.96 -12.10
C SER A 316 -19.27 -8.40 -12.10
N ASN A 317 -19.72 -8.89 -13.26
CA ASN A 317 -20.23 -10.26 -13.37
C ASN A 317 -19.10 -11.30 -13.19
N TRP A 318 -19.19 -12.12 -12.15
CA TRP A 318 -18.19 -13.14 -11.82
C TRP A 318 -17.88 -14.06 -13.02
N ASP A 319 -18.88 -14.76 -13.56
CA ASP A 319 -18.66 -15.79 -14.57
C ASP A 319 -18.20 -15.24 -15.92
N LYS A 320 -18.71 -14.06 -16.32
CA LYS A 320 -18.42 -13.48 -17.64
C LYS A 320 -17.16 -12.63 -17.67
N THR A 321 -16.83 -11.93 -16.58
CA THR A 321 -15.75 -10.92 -16.62
C THR A 321 -14.57 -11.25 -15.71
N ILE A 322 -14.81 -11.64 -14.46
CA ILE A 322 -13.74 -11.83 -13.48
C ILE A 322 -13.10 -13.22 -13.66
N LYS A 323 -13.93 -14.27 -13.65
CA LYS A 323 -13.51 -15.67 -13.68
C LYS A 323 -12.57 -15.99 -14.87
N PRO A 324 -12.84 -15.57 -16.12
CA PRO A 324 -11.93 -15.84 -17.24
C PRO A 324 -10.55 -15.20 -17.06
N LYS A 325 -10.46 -14.02 -16.42
CA LYS A 325 -9.19 -13.32 -16.19
C LYS A 325 -8.35 -14.02 -15.11
N PHE A 326 -8.99 -14.54 -14.06
CA PHE A 326 -8.32 -15.35 -13.04
C PHE A 326 -7.71 -16.62 -13.64
N TYR A 327 -8.50 -17.38 -14.41
CA TYR A 327 -8.02 -18.61 -15.04
C TYR A 327 -6.91 -18.34 -16.05
N TYR A 328 -7.01 -17.26 -16.83
CA TYR A 328 -5.94 -16.86 -17.73
C TYR A 328 -4.62 -16.63 -16.96
N LEU A 329 -4.63 -15.81 -15.91
CA LEU A 329 -3.41 -15.53 -15.13
C LEU A 329 -2.83 -16.78 -14.46
N GLN A 330 -3.68 -17.69 -14.00
CA GLN A 330 -3.24 -18.98 -13.47
C GLN A 330 -2.59 -19.84 -14.56
N SER A 331 -3.21 -19.96 -15.74
CA SER A 331 -2.63 -20.65 -16.90
C SER A 331 -1.32 -20.01 -17.39
N ALA A 332 -1.17 -18.70 -17.18
CA ALA A 332 0.04 -17.96 -17.51
C ALA A 332 1.20 -18.20 -16.51
N GLY A 333 0.99 -19.04 -15.50
CA GLY A 333 2.03 -19.54 -14.58
C GLY A 333 2.12 -18.79 -13.25
N TYR A 334 1.05 -18.14 -12.79
CA TYR A 334 0.97 -17.67 -11.41
C TYR A 334 0.42 -18.77 -10.50
N SER A 335 1.10 -19.02 -9.38
CA SER A 335 0.56 -19.82 -8.29
C SER A 335 -0.64 -19.11 -7.65
N SER A 336 -1.50 -19.86 -6.95
CA SER A 336 -2.68 -19.26 -6.27
C SER A 336 -2.28 -18.18 -5.26
N SER A 337 -1.18 -18.39 -4.51
CA SER A 337 -0.67 -17.43 -3.54
C SER A 337 -0.08 -16.19 -4.21
N ASP A 338 0.70 -16.38 -5.29
CA ASP A 338 1.28 -15.25 -6.03
C ASP A 338 0.19 -14.41 -6.68
N LEU A 339 -0.82 -15.05 -7.25
CA LEU A 339 -1.98 -14.38 -7.86
C LEU A 339 -2.77 -13.58 -6.83
N ALA A 340 -3.05 -14.15 -5.65
CA ALA A 340 -3.73 -13.45 -4.58
C ALA A 340 -2.93 -12.22 -4.10
N SER A 341 -1.61 -12.35 -3.96
CA SER A 341 -0.70 -11.23 -3.61
C SER A 341 -0.63 -10.17 -4.70
N LEU A 342 -0.74 -10.57 -5.97
CA LEU A 342 -0.70 -9.66 -7.12
C LEU A 342 -2.00 -8.86 -7.19
N LEU A 343 -3.14 -9.53 -7.15
CA LEU A 343 -4.45 -8.91 -7.33
C LEU A 343 -4.81 -8.01 -6.14
N SER A 344 -4.56 -8.42 -4.90
CA SER A 344 -4.73 -7.55 -3.72
C SER A 344 -3.86 -6.30 -3.79
N SER A 345 -2.66 -6.40 -4.38
CA SER A 345 -1.79 -5.25 -4.59
C SER A 345 -2.25 -4.35 -5.74
N ILE A 346 -2.72 -4.93 -6.86
CA ILE A 346 -3.08 -4.26 -8.11
C ILE A 346 -4.39 -4.85 -8.69
N PRO A 347 -5.54 -4.52 -8.11
CA PRO A 347 -6.82 -5.08 -8.57
C PRO A 347 -7.22 -4.62 -9.97
N HIS A 348 -6.71 -3.48 -10.43
CA HIS A 348 -7.03 -2.88 -11.73
C HIS A 348 -6.64 -3.75 -12.95
N ILE A 349 -5.85 -4.80 -12.76
CA ILE A 349 -5.61 -5.81 -13.81
C ILE A 349 -6.95 -6.45 -14.24
N LEU A 350 -7.87 -6.65 -13.29
CA LEU A 350 -9.18 -7.26 -13.54
C LEU A 350 -10.16 -6.33 -14.25
N THR A 351 -9.86 -5.03 -14.41
CA THR A 351 -10.73 -4.11 -15.16
C THR A 351 -10.38 -4.04 -16.65
N ALA A 352 -9.21 -4.54 -17.06
CA ALA A 352 -8.82 -4.57 -18.46
C ALA A 352 -9.62 -5.60 -19.27
N SER A 353 -9.87 -5.34 -20.55
CA SER A 353 -10.45 -6.34 -21.46
C SER A 353 -9.53 -7.56 -21.55
N LEU A 354 -10.09 -8.77 -21.45
CA LEU A 354 -9.29 -9.99 -21.49
C LEU A 354 -8.58 -10.14 -22.83
N GLU A 355 -9.35 -10.15 -23.93
CA GLU A 355 -8.84 -10.41 -25.28
C GLU A 355 -8.07 -9.21 -25.86
N ASN A 356 -8.55 -7.98 -25.65
CA ASN A 356 -7.99 -6.81 -26.33
C ASN A 356 -6.83 -6.14 -25.58
N ARG A 357 -6.64 -6.47 -24.29
CA ARG A 357 -5.68 -5.78 -23.42
C ARG A 357 -4.85 -6.75 -22.59
N LEU A 358 -5.49 -7.53 -21.73
CA LEU A 358 -4.79 -8.35 -20.73
C LEU A 358 -3.93 -9.43 -21.38
N LYS A 359 -4.51 -10.27 -22.25
CA LYS A 359 -3.78 -11.33 -22.94
C LYS A 359 -2.61 -10.82 -23.79
N PRO A 360 -2.84 -9.96 -24.81
CA PRO A 360 -1.75 -9.55 -25.72
C PRO A 360 -0.64 -8.80 -24.99
N ASN A 361 -0.99 -7.91 -24.05
CA ASN A 361 0.02 -7.18 -23.30
C ASN A 361 0.81 -8.11 -22.37
N PHE A 362 0.15 -9.07 -21.72
CA PHE A 362 0.84 -9.99 -20.82
C PHE A 362 1.76 -10.95 -21.58
N GLU A 363 1.33 -11.47 -22.73
CA GLU A 363 2.17 -12.30 -23.61
C GLU A 363 3.39 -11.53 -24.12
N LEU A 364 3.19 -10.29 -24.56
CA LEU A 364 4.30 -9.42 -24.97
C LEU A 364 5.29 -9.17 -23.82
N LEU A 365 4.79 -8.84 -22.62
CA LEU A 365 5.66 -8.65 -21.44
C LEU A 365 6.40 -9.93 -21.08
N LYS A 366 5.76 -11.09 -21.21
CA LYS A 366 6.37 -12.39 -20.95
C LYS A 366 7.46 -12.71 -21.97
N SER A 367 7.28 -12.36 -23.24
CA SER A 367 8.29 -12.53 -24.28
C SER A 367 9.57 -11.71 -24.02
N ILE A 368 9.46 -10.52 -23.42
CA ILE A 368 10.59 -9.63 -23.17
C ILE A 368 11.23 -9.88 -21.81
N ILE A 369 10.42 -10.01 -20.75
CA ILE A 369 10.92 -10.08 -19.36
C ILE A 369 11.22 -11.52 -18.95
N GLY A 370 10.48 -12.51 -19.46
CA GLY A 370 10.61 -13.93 -19.13
C GLY A 370 10.24 -14.33 -17.69
N SER A 371 10.16 -13.39 -16.75
CA SER A 371 9.94 -13.64 -15.32
C SER A 371 8.64 -13.04 -14.80
N ASN A 372 7.71 -13.89 -14.34
CA ASN A 372 6.45 -13.47 -13.72
C ASN A 372 6.65 -12.59 -12.47
N LYS A 373 7.76 -12.77 -11.73
CA LYS A 373 8.12 -11.94 -10.57
C LYS A 373 8.50 -10.52 -10.98
N LEU A 374 9.29 -10.37 -12.05
CA LEU A 374 9.64 -9.06 -12.60
C LEU A 374 8.44 -8.37 -13.25
N ILE A 375 7.58 -9.12 -13.95
CA ILE A 375 6.30 -8.59 -14.46
C ILE A 375 5.46 -8.06 -13.31
N ALA A 376 5.27 -8.85 -12.24
CA ALA A 376 4.52 -8.40 -11.06
C ALA A 376 5.12 -7.14 -10.45
N SER A 377 6.45 -7.04 -10.33
CA SER A 377 7.14 -5.82 -9.86
C SER A 377 6.85 -4.62 -10.75
N ALA A 378 6.89 -4.79 -12.08
CA ALA A 378 6.60 -3.74 -13.04
C ALA A 378 5.13 -3.27 -12.95
N LEU A 379 4.19 -4.21 -12.83
CA LEU A 379 2.76 -3.89 -12.70
C LEU A 379 2.45 -3.13 -11.41
N ARG A 380 3.19 -3.39 -10.31
CA ARG A 380 3.05 -2.63 -9.05
C ARG A 380 3.43 -1.16 -9.22
N GLN A 381 4.29 -0.84 -10.20
CA GLN A 381 4.70 0.53 -10.48
C GLN A 381 3.77 1.26 -11.46
N THR A 382 3.10 0.54 -12.37
CA THR A 382 2.17 1.15 -13.34
C THR A 382 1.21 0.13 -13.97
N THR A 383 -0.09 0.43 -13.95
CA THR A 383 -1.13 -0.38 -14.60
C THR A 383 -1.23 -0.16 -16.11
N ARG A 384 -0.56 0.87 -16.64
CA ARG A 384 -0.53 1.14 -18.09
C ARG A 384 0.05 -0.02 -18.90
N LEU A 385 0.87 -0.86 -18.29
CA LEU A 385 1.41 -2.07 -18.91
C LEU A 385 0.32 -3.09 -19.28
N ILE A 386 -0.84 -3.06 -18.62
CA ILE A 386 -1.97 -3.95 -18.94
C ILE A 386 -3.09 -3.18 -19.61
N GLN A 387 -3.39 -1.96 -19.15
CA GLN A 387 -4.53 -1.19 -19.65
C GLN A 387 -4.25 -0.43 -20.95
N GLY A 388 -2.97 -0.17 -21.27
CA GLY A 388 -2.55 0.58 -22.45
C GLY A 388 -2.51 -0.26 -23.73
N ASN A 389 -2.16 0.40 -24.85
CA ASN A 389 -1.81 -0.28 -26.09
C ASN A 389 -0.29 -0.40 -26.17
N LEU A 390 0.26 -1.57 -25.84
CA LEU A 390 1.72 -1.75 -25.87
C LEU A 390 2.29 -1.79 -27.29
N GLU A 391 1.49 -2.10 -28.30
CA GLU A 391 1.96 -2.08 -29.68
C GLU A 391 2.34 -0.67 -30.13
N THR A 392 1.58 0.34 -29.69
CA THR A 392 1.83 1.74 -30.04
C THR A 392 2.75 2.44 -29.05
N ASP A 393 2.56 2.21 -27.74
CA ASP A 393 3.21 3.01 -26.70
C ASP A 393 4.54 2.43 -26.22
N PHE A 394 4.80 1.14 -26.48
CA PHE A 394 5.89 0.38 -25.85
C PHE A 394 6.82 -0.28 -26.86
N LEU A 395 6.28 -0.99 -27.86
CA LEU A 395 7.09 -1.68 -28.88
C LEU A 395 8.06 -0.76 -29.65
N PRO A 396 7.67 0.45 -30.07
CA PRO A 396 8.61 1.35 -30.75
C PRO A 396 9.83 1.70 -29.89
N ASN A 397 9.63 1.86 -28.57
CA ASN A 397 10.71 2.14 -27.64
C ASN A 397 11.60 0.92 -27.40
N VAL A 398 11.03 -0.29 -27.36
CA VAL A 398 11.80 -1.54 -27.31
C VAL A 398 12.67 -1.68 -28.56
N LYS A 399 12.09 -1.50 -29.75
CA LYS A 399 12.82 -1.51 -31.03
C LYS A 399 13.92 -0.46 -31.09
N THR A 400 13.68 0.72 -30.51
CA THR A 400 14.69 1.78 -30.40
C THR A 400 15.90 1.30 -29.58
N LEU A 401 15.68 0.61 -28.47
CA LEU A 401 16.77 0.04 -27.67
C LEU A 401 17.52 -1.07 -28.41
N GLU A 402 16.79 -1.96 -29.09
CA GLU A 402 17.37 -3.03 -29.91
C GLU A 402 18.26 -2.47 -31.02
N SER A 403 17.77 -1.45 -31.74
CA SER A 403 18.54 -0.76 -32.78
C SER A 403 19.78 -0.04 -32.24
N CYS A 404 19.78 0.31 -30.96
CA CYS A 404 20.94 0.88 -30.25
C CYS A 404 21.92 -0.20 -29.75
N GLY A 405 21.67 -1.48 -30.04
CA GLY A 405 22.53 -2.60 -29.62
C GLY A 405 22.41 -2.94 -28.13
N ILE A 406 21.32 -2.57 -27.47
CA ILE A 406 21.11 -2.84 -26.05
C ILE A 406 20.63 -4.29 -25.89
N PRO A 407 21.29 -5.11 -25.04
CA PRO A 407 20.91 -6.51 -24.86
C PRO A 407 19.48 -6.67 -24.31
N ASN A 408 18.80 -7.73 -24.73
CA ASN A 408 17.46 -8.08 -24.23
C ASN A 408 17.42 -8.22 -22.70
N THR A 409 18.51 -8.65 -22.06
CA THR A 409 18.61 -8.72 -20.60
C THR A 409 18.58 -7.34 -19.93
N SER A 410 19.16 -6.31 -20.55
CA SER A 410 19.10 -4.92 -20.09
C SER A 410 17.72 -4.31 -20.34
N ILE A 411 17.10 -4.61 -21.49
CA ILE A 411 15.72 -4.20 -21.81
C ILE A 411 14.75 -4.80 -20.77
N ALA A 412 14.83 -6.11 -20.51
CA ALA A 412 14.02 -6.79 -19.49
C ALA A 412 14.16 -6.13 -18.11
N LYS A 413 15.39 -5.76 -17.69
CA LYS A 413 15.63 -5.04 -16.44
C LYS A 413 15.04 -3.63 -16.45
N LEU A 414 15.11 -2.91 -17.57
CA LEU A 414 14.49 -1.59 -17.70
C LEU A 414 12.97 -1.67 -17.56
N VAL A 415 12.32 -2.62 -18.24
CA VAL A 415 10.88 -2.81 -18.13
C VAL A 415 10.48 -3.28 -16.73
N GLY A 416 11.23 -4.22 -16.14
CA GLY A 416 10.96 -4.74 -14.80
C GLY A 416 11.13 -3.70 -13.69
N LEU A 417 12.20 -2.91 -13.74
CA LEU A 417 12.58 -1.99 -12.66
C LEU A 417 12.03 -0.58 -12.86
N HIS A 418 11.87 -0.10 -14.10
CA HIS A 418 11.46 1.27 -14.43
C HIS A 418 10.43 1.32 -15.59
N PRO A 419 9.30 0.63 -15.49
CA PRO A 419 8.32 0.48 -16.58
C PRO A 419 7.71 1.79 -17.08
N ARG A 420 7.76 2.87 -16.29
CA ARG A 420 7.25 4.18 -16.73
C ARG A 420 8.11 4.82 -17.82
N VAL A 421 9.40 4.46 -17.87
CA VAL A 421 10.40 5.04 -18.78
C VAL A 421 10.17 4.52 -20.21
N ILE A 422 9.95 3.22 -20.35
CA ILE A 422 9.67 2.59 -21.65
C ILE A 422 8.29 2.99 -22.22
N LEU A 423 7.40 3.56 -21.40
CA LEU A 423 6.07 4.05 -21.79
C LEU A 423 6.02 5.56 -22.08
N MET A 424 7.18 6.21 -22.20
CA MET A 424 7.30 7.60 -22.62
C MET A 424 6.95 7.77 -24.11
N PRO A 425 6.54 8.98 -24.54
CA PRO A 425 6.42 9.28 -25.97
C PRO A 425 7.71 8.94 -26.71
N ASN A 426 7.60 8.31 -27.89
CA ASN A 426 8.73 7.72 -28.60
C ASN A 426 9.85 8.74 -28.90
N GLU A 427 9.50 9.95 -29.32
CA GLU A 427 10.46 11.03 -29.56
C GLU A 427 11.29 11.33 -28.31
N ASN A 428 10.64 11.56 -27.17
CA ASN A 428 11.32 11.86 -25.91
C ASN A 428 12.17 10.68 -25.43
N PHE A 429 11.70 9.46 -25.65
CA PHE A 429 12.43 8.26 -25.28
C PHE A 429 13.73 8.13 -26.09
N LYS A 430 13.65 8.29 -27.42
CA LYS A 430 14.80 8.23 -28.32
C LYS A 430 15.87 9.26 -27.94
N VAL A 431 15.47 10.51 -27.75
CA VAL A 431 16.40 11.57 -27.35
C VAL A 431 17.03 11.29 -25.97
N THR A 432 16.27 10.70 -25.03
CA THR A 432 16.83 10.29 -23.72
C THR A 432 17.89 9.20 -23.87
N VAL A 433 17.65 8.21 -24.73
CA VAL A 433 18.60 7.11 -24.99
C VAL A 433 19.86 7.63 -25.66
N GLU A 434 19.74 8.50 -26.66
CA GLU A 434 20.87 9.15 -27.33
C GLU A 434 21.72 9.94 -26.34
N LEU A 435 21.08 10.80 -25.53
CA LEU A 435 21.75 11.59 -24.51
C LEU A 435 22.53 10.74 -23.50
N ILE A 436 21.95 9.64 -23.01
CA ILE A 436 22.62 8.73 -22.08
C ILE A 436 23.84 8.07 -22.72
N ARG A 437 23.75 7.69 -24.01
CA ARG A 437 24.90 7.14 -24.75
C ARG A 437 26.00 8.18 -24.87
N GLU A 438 25.66 9.42 -25.22
CA GLU A 438 26.64 10.50 -25.34
C GLU A 438 27.28 10.91 -24.00
N MET A 439 26.55 10.77 -22.90
CA MET A 439 27.08 10.93 -21.54
C MET A 439 28.12 9.86 -21.16
N GLY A 440 28.28 8.80 -21.97
CA GLY A 440 29.30 7.77 -21.78
C GLY A 440 28.84 6.58 -20.95
N PHE A 441 27.53 6.37 -20.81
CA PHE A 441 27.01 5.15 -20.17
C PHE A 441 27.27 3.93 -21.05
N ASN A 442 27.79 2.86 -20.45
CA ASN A 442 27.92 1.57 -21.13
C ASN A 442 26.54 0.92 -21.29
N PRO A 443 26.02 0.72 -22.51
CA PRO A 443 24.70 0.12 -22.76
C PRO A 443 24.53 -1.32 -22.23
N LEU A 444 25.63 -2.02 -21.99
CA LEU A 444 25.65 -3.37 -21.41
C LEU A 444 25.52 -3.37 -19.88
N SER A 445 25.69 -2.23 -19.23
CA SER A 445 25.65 -2.10 -17.77
C SER A 445 24.24 -1.81 -17.25
N THR A 446 23.91 -2.31 -16.06
CA THR A 446 22.69 -1.90 -15.34
C THR A 446 22.68 -0.40 -15.01
N MET A 447 23.86 0.25 -14.97
CA MET A 447 23.94 1.70 -14.80
C MET A 447 23.34 2.46 -15.98
N PHE A 448 23.37 1.91 -17.20
CA PHE A 448 22.65 2.50 -18.33
C PHE A 448 21.14 2.53 -18.06
N VAL A 449 20.58 1.41 -17.60
CA VAL A 449 19.15 1.29 -17.24
C VAL A 449 18.78 2.33 -16.18
N HIS A 450 19.60 2.48 -15.14
CA HIS A 450 19.40 3.49 -14.10
C HIS A 450 19.63 4.92 -14.59
N GLY A 451 20.53 5.12 -15.56
CA GLY A 451 20.80 6.40 -16.20
C GLY A 451 19.59 6.91 -16.97
N VAL A 452 19.04 6.08 -17.86
CA VAL A 452 17.81 6.41 -18.61
C VAL A 452 16.67 6.72 -17.64
N ALA A 453 16.50 5.88 -16.61
CA ALA A 453 15.49 6.11 -15.58
C ALA A 453 15.71 7.41 -14.79
N ALA A 454 16.96 7.79 -14.49
CA ALA A 454 17.26 9.03 -13.79
C ALA A 454 16.96 10.25 -14.67
N VAL A 455 17.45 10.29 -15.91
CA VAL A 455 17.23 11.44 -16.82
C VAL A 455 15.75 11.67 -17.10
N SER A 456 14.97 10.60 -17.31
CA SER A 456 13.53 10.70 -17.56
C SER A 456 12.72 11.34 -16.42
N ARG A 457 13.29 11.45 -15.21
CA ARG A 457 12.62 12.01 -14.02
C ARG A 457 12.93 13.48 -13.79
N PHE A 458 13.89 14.05 -14.50
CA PHE A 458 14.25 15.47 -14.38
C PHE A 458 13.62 16.29 -15.49
N ASN A 459 13.41 17.57 -15.20
CA ASN A 459 13.30 18.60 -16.23
C ASN A 459 14.57 19.47 -16.21
N HIS A 460 14.74 20.32 -17.22
CA HIS A 460 15.93 21.17 -17.37
C HIS A 460 16.26 21.98 -16.12
N SER A 461 15.23 22.57 -15.50
CA SER A 461 15.38 23.42 -14.31
C SER A 461 15.93 22.63 -13.14
N THR A 462 15.36 21.45 -12.86
CA THR A 462 15.83 20.58 -11.79
C THR A 462 17.26 20.10 -12.03
N TRP A 463 17.59 19.70 -13.26
CA TRP A 463 18.96 19.28 -13.60
C TRP A 463 19.97 20.42 -13.37
N LYS A 464 19.67 21.62 -13.87
CA LYS A 464 20.54 22.80 -13.69
C LYS A 464 20.71 23.18 -12.22
N LYS A 465 19.63 23.14 -11.43
CA LYS A 465 19.69 23.38 -9.98
C LYS A 465 20.60 22.36 -9.29
N LYS A 466 20.44 21.06 -9.59
CA LYS A 466 21.29 20.00 -9.02
C LYS A 466 22.76 20.17 -9.36
N LEU A 467 23.07 20.48 -10.63
CA LEU A 467 24.44 20.80 -11.03
C LEU A 467 24.99 22.00 -10.23
N GLY A 468 24.17 23.03 -10.01
CA GLY A 468 24.54 24.20 -9.18
C GLY A 468 24.84 23.82 -7.73
N VAL A 469 24.05 22.92 -7.13
CA VAL A 469 24.29 22.42 -5.77
C VAL A 469 25.64 21.73 -5.69
N TYR A 470 25.95 20.78 -6.58
CA TYR A 470 27.25 20.09 -6.55
C TYR A 470 28.43 21.04 -6.79
N LYS A 471 28.28 22.00 -7.71
CA LYS A 471 29.28 23.07 -7.91
C LYS A 471 29.52 23.89 -6.65
N SER A 472 28.46 24.26 -5.94
CA SER A 472 28.57 24.98 -4.65
C SER A 472 29.25 24.16 -3.55
N LEU A 473 29.30 22.83 -3.70
CA LEU A 473 29.92 21.89 -2.76
C LEU A 473 31.33 21.46 -3.21
N GLY A 474 31.90 22.16 -4.20
CA GLY A 474 33.29 21.96 -4.63
C GLY A 474 33.51 20.94 -5.74
N TRP A 475 32.45 20.43 -6.39
CA TRP A 475 32.61 19.57 -7.58
C TRP A 475 32.68 20.40 -8.86
N SER A 476 33.67 20.12 -9.70
CA SER A 476 33.70 20.60 -11.08
C SER A 476 32.60 19.94 -11.90
N GLN A 477 32.19 20.56 -13.01
CA GLN A 477 31.17 19.99 -13.89
C GLN A 477 31.56 18.59 -14.44
N LYS A 478 32.85 18.36 -14.71
CA LYS A 478 33.36 17.06 -15.15
C LYS A 478 33.19 15.99 -14.06
N GLU A 479 33.45 16.34 -12.81
CA GLU A 479 33.27 15.44 -11.66
C GLU A 479 31.79 15.10 -11.45
N VAL A 480 30.88 16.07 -11.56
CA VAL A 480 29.44 15.78 -11.44
C VAL A 480 28.98 14.80 -12.51
N MET A 481 29.41 14.98 -13.76
CA MET A 481 29.03 14.08 -14.85
C MET A 481 29.64 12.69 -14.67
N SER A 482 30.92 12.60 -14.27
CA SER A 482 31.57 11.32 -13.95
C SER A 482 30.86 10.59 -12.81
N ALA A 483 30.50 11.31 -11.75
CA ALA A 483 29.73 10.80 -10.62
C ALA A 483 28.34 10.29 -11.06
N PHE A 484 27.67 11.01 -11.95
CA PHE A 484 26.37 10.62 -12.49
C PHE A 484 26.45 9.33 -13.32
N VAL A 485 27.45 9.20 -14.20
CA VAL A 485 27.65 7.99 -15.02
C VAL A 485 27.93 6.76 -14.15
N ARG A 486 28.66 6.94 -13.05
CA ARG A 486 28.96 5.86 -12.09
C ARG A 486 27.78 5.49 -11.20
N GLN A 487 26.98 6.46 -10.80
CA GLN A 487 25.82 6.24 -9.93
C GLN A 487 24.70 7.26 -10.22
N PRO A 488 23.78 6.98 -11.15
CA PRO A 488 22.75 7.92 -11.58
C PRO A 488 21.86 8.44 -10.46
N PHE A 489 21.66 7.61 -9.42
CA PHE A 489 20.83 7.95 -8.27
C PHE A 489 21.36 9.13 -7.45
N CYS A 490 22.64 9.51 -7.57
CA CYS A 490 23.16 10.70 -6.89
C CYS A 490 22.36 11.96 -7.25
N MET A 491 21.94 12.09 -8.52
CA MET A 491 21.13 13.21 -8.99
C MET A 491 19.68 13.16 -8.50
N LEU A 492 19.17 11.99 -8.08
CA LEU A 492 17.79 11.79 -7.60
C LEU A 492 17.62 12.14 -6.12
N LEU A 493 18.70 12.37 -5.39
CA LEU A 493 18.68 12.77 -3.98
C LEU A 493 18.14 14.18 -3.80
N SER A 494 17.49 14.47 -2.66
CA SER A 494 17.08 15.84 -2.32
C SER A 494 18.29 16.75 -2.08
N GLU A 495 18.14 18.06 -2.31
CA GLU A 495 19.25 19.01 -2.09
C GLU A 495 19.71 19.01 -0.63
N LYS A 496 18.74 18.94 0.30
CA LYS A 496 18.99 18.80 1.74
C LYS A 496 19.84 17.57 2.06
N LYS A 497 19.52 16.40 1.46
CA LYS A 497 20.29 15.17 1.68
C LYS A 497 21.71 15.27 1.12
N ILE A 498 21.87 15.83 -0.09
CA ILE A 498 23.19 16.03 -0.70
C ILE A 498 24.06 16.93 0.19
N ARG A 499 23.53 18.07 0.64
CA ARG A 499 24.26 19.00 1.52
C ARG A 499 24.61 18.36 2.85
N LYS A 500 23.66 17.74 3.55
CA LYS A 500 23.91 17.06 4.84
C LYS A 500 25.00 16.00 4.72
N ALA A 501 24.96 15.18 3.67
CA ALA A 501 25.97 14.15 3.44
C ALA A 501 27.34 14.76 3.12
N MET A 502 27.41 15.74 2.22
CA MET A 502 28.68 16.40 1.90
C MET A 502 29.28 17.14 3.10
N ASP A 503 28.45 17.83 3.89
CA ASP A 503 28.89 18.47 5.13
C ASP A 503 29.51 17.45 6.10
N PHE A 504 28.83 16.32 6.35
CA PHE A 504 29.35 15.28 7.23
C PHE A 504 30.69 14.72 6.72
N TYR A 505 30.77 14.32 5.44
CA TYR A 505 31.99 13.72 4.91
C TYR A 505 33.17 14.70 4.85
N VAL A 506 32.93 15.96 4.51
CA VAL A 506 33.99 16.97 4.39
C VAL A 506 34.40 17.52 5.76
N LYS A 507 33.46 17.80 6.65
CA LYS A 507 33.74 18.44 7.96
C LYS A 507 34.16 17.43 9.02
N GLU A 508 33.44 16.31 9.15
CA GLU A 508 33.69 15.32 10.20
C GLU A 508 34.78 14.33 9.77
N LEU A 509 34.63 13.70 8.60
CA LEU A 509 35.58 12.68 8.13
C LEU A 509 36.78 13.25 7.37
N LYS A 510 36.82 14.57 7.12
CA LYS A 510 37.88 15.27 6.40
C LYS A 510 38.16 14.70 4.99
N TRP A 511 37.15 14.12 4.33
CA TRP A 511 37.27 13.64 2.96
C TRP A 511 37.08 14.77 1.96
N GLY A 512 38.03 14.94 1.04
CA GLY A 512 37.99 16.00 0.04
C GLY A 512 36.83 15.83 -0.96
N PRO A 513 36.24 16.92 -1.50
CA PRO A 513 35.15 16.84 -2.47
C PRO A 513 35.47 15.98 -3.70
N SER A 514 36.68 16.06 -4.24
CA SER A 514 37.11 15.25 -5.39
C SER A 514 37.20 13.76 -5.07
N PHE A 515 37.51 13.37 -3.83
CA PHE A 515 37.47 11.96 -3.43
C PHE A 515 36.03 11.43 -3.39
N LEU A 516 35.08 12.26 -2.94
CA LEU A 516 33.67 11.92 -2.90
C LEU A 516 33.05 11.81 -4.30
N SER A 517 33.53 12.60 -5.27
CA SER A 517 33.03 12.54 -6.65
C SER A 517 33.36 11.21 -7.34
N VAL A 518 34.44 10.56 -6.93
CA VAL A 518 34.83 9.21 -7.37
C VAL A 518 33.94 8.13 -6.74
N HIS A 519 33.33 8.40 -5.57
CA HIS A 519 32.51 7.49 -4.78
C HIS A 519 31.06 8.00 -4.54
N PRO A 520 30.28 8.30 -5.60
CA PRO A 520 28.96 8.92 -5.48
C PRO A 520 27.91 8.05 -4.76
N VAL A 521 28.16 6.75 -4.60
CA VAL A 521 27.32 5.85 -3.81
C VAL A 521 27.19 6.28 -2.35
N LEU A 522 28.22 6.93 -1.79
CA LEU A 522 28.23 7.41 -0.41
C LEU A 522 27.10 8.39 -0.09
N LEU A 523 26.66 9.17 -1.08
CA LEU A 523 25.55 10.11 -0.93
C LEU A 523 24.20 9.40 -0.76
N ASN A 524 24.09 8.15 -1.22
CA ASN A 524 22.85 7.38 -1.11
C ASN A 524 22.70 6.69 0.26
N LEU A 525 23.81 6.41 0.94
CA LEU A 525 23.81 5.73 2.24
C LEU A 525 23.08 6.56 3.31
N SER A 526 22.49 5.90 4.30
CA SER A 526 21.97 6.57 5.49
C SER A 526 23.14 6.96 6.38
N LEU A 527 23.25 8.25 6.71
CA LEU A 527 24.30 8.72 7.59
C LEU A 527 24.13 8.09 8.98
N GLU A 528 22.89 8.07 9.47
CA GLU A 528 22.53 7.69 10.82
C GLU A 528 22.52 6.19 11.03
N LYS A 529 21.89 5.44 10.12
CA LYS A 529 21.75 3.98 10.29
C LYS A 529 22.95 3.19 9.80
N ARG A 530 23.85 3.79 9.01
CA ARG A 530 24.94 3.05 8.36
C ARG A 530 26.29 3.73 8.47
N VAL A 531 26.41 5.00 8.10
CA VAL A 531 27.73 5.63 8.00
C VAL A 531 28.33 5.87 9.38
N MET A 532 27.60 6.56 10.27
CA MET A 532 28.08 6.90 11.61
C MET A 532 28.43 5.66 12.45
N PRO A 533 27.55 4.64 12.61
CA PRO A 533 27.89 3.47 13.42
C PRO A 533 29.12 2.72 12.89
N ARG A 534 29.28 2.65 11.56
CA ARG A 534 30.42 1.98 10.95
C ARG A 534 31.71 2.79 11.08
N CYS A 535 31.63 4.11 10.96
CA CYS A 535 32.77 5.01 11.21
C CYS A 535 33.23 4.92 12.68
N SER A 536 32.31 4.92 13.65
CA SER A 536 32.62 4.77 15.07
C SER A 536 33.39 3.47 15.36
N VAL A 537 32.91 2.34 14.80
CA VAL A 537 33.59 1.04 14.91
C VAL A 537 34.99 1.09 14.28
N THR A 538 35.13 1.62 13.07
CA THR A 538 36.44 1.67 12.40
C THR A 538 37.41 2.60 13.12
N SER A 539 36.95 3.73 13.66
CA SER A 539 37.80 4.67 14.42
C SER A 539 38.30 4.05 15.73
N LEU A 540 37.49 3.23 16.41
CA LEU A 540 37.94 2.48 17.59
C LEU A 540 39.00 1.42 17.23
N LEU A 541 38.79 0.69 16.14
CA LEU A 541 39.76 -0.30 15.66
C LEU A 541 41.09 0.33 15.23
N GLU A 542 41.04 1.53 14.64
CA GLU A 542 42.23 2.31 14.30
C GLU A 542 42.96 2.81 15.55
N ALA A 543 42.24 3.27 16.58
CA ALA A 543 42.82 3.74 17.84
C ALA A 543 43.57 2.62 18.60
N GLU A 544 43.05 1.39 18.54
CA GLU A 544 43.66 0.20 19.16
C GLU A 544 44.72 -0.47 18.27
N GLY A 545 45.04 0.11 17.11
CA GLY A 545 46.07 -0.42 16.20
C GLY A 545 45.70 -1.74 15.50
N LEU A 546 44.45 -2.18 15.60
CA LEU A 546 43.97 -3.43 15.01
C LEU A 546 43.63 -3.29 13.51
N MET A 547 43.64 -2.06 13.01
CA MET A 547 43.46 -1.75 11.59
C MET A 547 44.34 -0.56 11.19
N THR A 548 44.93 -0.62 9.99
CA THR A 548 45.63 0.53 9.41
C THR A 548 44.63 1.54 8.88
N LYS A 549 44.92 2.84 9.05
CA LYS A 549 44.10 3.95 8.53
C LYS A 549 43.88 3.78 7.03
N SER A 550 42.68 3.33 6.67
CA SER A 550 42.37 2.91 5.32
C SER A 550 41.68 4.05 4.59
N SER A 551 42.27 4.50 3.48
CA SER A 551 41.59 5.41 2.54
C SER A 551 40.44 4.73 1.77
N SER A 552 40.18 3.44 2.04
CA SER A 552 39.11 2.66 1.40
C SER A 552 37.76 2.93 2.06
N VAL A 553 36.76 3.21 1.22
CA VAL A 553 35.35 3.37 1.62
C VAL A 553 34.58 2.05 1.64
N HIS A 554 35.26 0.92 1.38
CA HIS A 554 34.62 -0.38 1.16
C HIS A 554 33.79 -0.85 2.36
N PHE A 555 34.23 -0.57 3.59
CA PHE A 555 33.51 -0.96 4.82
C PHE A 555 32.10 -0.33 4.92
N LEU A 556 31.87 0.82 4.25
CA LEU A 556 30.55 1.45 4.17
C LEU A 556 29.63 0.78 3.14
N MET A 557 30.20 0.03 2.19
CA MET A 557 29.49 -0.54 1.05
C MET A 557 29.14 -2.02 1.21
N ILE A 558 29.85 -2.75 2.07
CA ILE A 558 29.58 -4.18 2.33
C ILE A 558 28.24 -4.40 3.05
N THR A 559 27.78 -5.66 3.03
CA THR A 559 26.54 -6.06 3.69
C THR A 559 26.63 -5.89 5.21
N GLU A 560 25.48 -5.86 5.88
CA GLU A 560 25.42 -5.76 7.34
C GLU A 560 26.12 -6.95 8.02
N LYS A 561 25.82 -8.16 7.54
CA LYS A 561 26.43 -9.39 8.01
C LYS A 561 27.95 -9.37 7.85
N ASP A 562 28.44 -9.05 6.65
CA ASP A 562 29.88 -9.01 6.39
C ASP A 562 30.59 -7.94 7.23
N PHE A 563 29.93 -6.82 7.50
CA PHE A 563 30.48 -5.77 8.35
C PHE A 563 30.62 -6.26 9.80
N LEU A 564 29.56 -6.84 10.35
CA LEU A 564 29.58 -7.39 11.71
C LEU A 564 30.63 -8.50 11.84
N ASP A 565 30.67 -9.44 10.90
CA ASP A 565 31.63 -10.56 10.95
C ASP A 565 33.07 -10.06 10.89
N LYS A 566 33.40 -9.15 9.96
CA LYS A 566 34.78 -8.69 9.73
C LYS A 566 35.29 -7.68 10.74
N TYR A 567 34.43 -6.77 11.22
CA TYR A 567 34.86 -5.61 12.00
C TYR A 567 34.34 -5.61 13.45
N VAL A 568 33.29 -6.37 13.78
CA VAL A 568 32.73 -6.38 15.14
C VAL A 568 33.01 -7.71 15.84
N ILE A 569 32.55 -8.82 15.27
CA ILE A 569 32.62 -10.15 15.87
C ILE A 569 34.08 -10.63 15.96
N ARG A 570 34.86 -10.44 14.89
CA ARG A 570 36.29 -10.81 14.85
C ARG A 570 37.10 -10.20 16.00
N TYR A 571 36.78 -8.97 16.40
CA TYR A 571 37.51 -8.21 17.43
C TYR A 571 36.75 -8.13 18.76
N LYS A 572 35.62 -8.84 18.90
CA LYS A 572 34.75 -8.77 20.08
C LYS A 572 35.46 -9.14 21.38
N ASN A 573 36.39 -10.09 21.33
CA ASN A 573 37.16 -10.52 22.51
C ASN A 573 38.27 -9.52 22.88
N GLN A 574 38.72 -8.69 21.93
CA GLN A 574 39.77 -7.69 22.12
C GLN A 574 39.19 -6.35 22.55
N ILE A 575 38.03 -5.96 22.00
CA ILE A 575 37.30 -4.74 22.37
C ILE A 575 35.83 -5.10 22.62
N PRO A 576 35.47 -5.49 23.86
CA PRO A 576 34.10 -5.88 24.21
C PRO A 576 33.04 -4.80 23.93
N LYS A 577 33.43 -3.51 23.98
CA LYS A 577 32.56 -2.34 23.76
C LYS A 577 32.21 -2.06 22.30
N LEU A 578 32.79 -2.79 21.32
CA LEU A 578 32.51 -2.57 19.89
C LEU A 578 31.02 -2.76 19.54
N LEU A 579 30.38 -3.73 20.18
CA LEU A 579 28.99 -4.06 19.91
C LEU A 579 28.04 -2.99 20.49
N ASP A 580 28.43 -2.38 21.61
CA ASP A 580 27.71 -1.28 22.24
C ASP A 580 27.91 0.02 21.48
N ALA A 581 29.12 0.31 20.98
CA ALA A 581 29.39 1.44 20.11
C ALA A 581 28.57 1.37 18.81
N TYR A 582 28.46 0.17 18.21
CA TYR A 582 27.63 -0.04 17.02
C TYR A 582 26.13 0.18 17.29
N ARG A 583 25.65 -0.21 18.48
CA ARG A 583 24.23 -0.11 18.88
C ARG A 583 23.83 1.28 19.39
N ALA A 584 24.70 1.96 20.15
CA ALA A 584 24.43 3.26 20.75
C ALA A 584 24.18 4.35 19.68
N ASP A 585 24.97 4.35 18.60
CA ASP A 585 24.76 5.28 17.48
C ASP A 585 23.54 4.89 16.62
N SER A 586 23.23 3.59 16.54
CA SER A 586 22.02 3.11 15.86
C SER A 586 20.73 3.47 16.62
N GLN A 587 20.79 3.58 17.96
CA GLN A 587 19.64 3.92 18.82
C GLN A 587 19.44 5.44 18.98
N LYS A 588 20.51 6.24 19.13
CA LYS A 588 20.41 7.72 19.08
C LYS A 588 19.75 8.23 17.80
N ALA A 589 20.03 7.56 16.68
CA ALA A 589 19.42 7.81 15.38
C ALA A 589 17.91 7.52 15.32
N CYS A 590 17.39 6.65 16.18
CA CYS A 590 15.98 6.28 16.20
C CYS A 590 15.15 7.30 17.02
N SER A 591 15.74 7.89 18.05
CA SER A 591 15.13 8.94 18.88
C SER A 591 15.02 10.31 18.19
N GLU A 592 15.98 10.69 17.34
CA GLU A 592 15.95 11.97 16.60
C GLU A 592 15.08 11.95 15.32
N ALA A 593 14.54 10.79 14.94
CA ALA A 593 13.62 10.66 13.80
C ALA A 593 12.14 10.67 14.21
N ILE A 594 11.86 10.72 15.52
CA ILE A 594 10.51 10.75 16.13
C ILE A 594 10.16 12.17 16.65
N LEU A 595 11.07 13.14 16.49
CA LEU A 595 10.86 14.58 16.64
C LEU A 595 11.03 15.25 15.27
#